data_AF-A0A8B4S7Q7-F1
#
_entry.id   AF-A0A8B4S7Q7-F1
#
_cell.length_a   1.000
_cell.length_b   1.000
_cell.length_c   1.000
_cell.angle_alpha   90.00
_cell.angle_beta   90.00
_cell.angle_gamma   90.00
#
_symmetry.space_group_name_H-M   'P 1'
#
loop_
_entity.id
_entity.type
_entity.pdbx_description
1 polymer ?
#
loop_
_entity_poly.entity_id
_entity_poly.type
_entity_poly.pdbx_seq_one_letter_code
_entity_poly.pdbx_strand_id
1 'polypeptide(L)'
;MMFNCPHCGAKSHSRTSRFVSDLVRDVVFVCTDIECGHTFLAQLAAVRTISPSSKPREGIFLPMSALKQKMIRNQVSLNKQDGGAYSMVLCKSAEYKKSESKPKAHFEIPAQDPIIKALHGAPAAS
;
A
#
# COMPACT_ATOMS: atom_id res chain seq x y z
N MET A 1 -20.93 13.55 -0.36
CA MET A 1 -20.53 12.28 -1.01
C MET A 1 -21.78 11.50 -1.33
N MET A 2 -21.94 11.03 -2.56
CA MET A 2 -23.12 10.26 -2.97
C MET A 2 -22.78 8.77 -2.86
N PHE A 3 -23.47 8.04 -1.98
CA PHE A 3 -23.35 6.59 -1.83
C PHE A 3 -24.74 5.98 -1.94
N ASN A 4 -24.88 4.84 -2.62
CA ASN A 4 -26.18 4.19 -2.79
C ASN A 4 -26.41 3.19 -1.67
N CYS A 5 -27.63 3.17 -1.13
CA CYS A 5 -28.04 2.24 -0.10
C CYS A 5 -27.90 0.80 -0.63
N PRO A 6 -27.26 -0.11 0.12
CA PRO A 6 -27.10 -1.50 -0.30
C PRO A 6 -28.43 -2.28 -0.32
N HIS A 7 -29.46 -1.79 0.38
CA HIS A 7 -30.77 -2.47 0.44
C HIS A 7 -31.72 -2.06 -0.68
N CYS A 8 -31.96 -0.76 -0.87
CA CYS A 8 -32.95 -0.27 -1.84
C CYS A 8 -32.32 0.41 -3.07
N GLY A 9 -31.00 0.62 -3.11
CA GLY A 9 -30.32 1.33 -4.19
C GLY A 9 -30.56 2.85 -4.22
N ALA A 10 -31.44 3.38 -3.37
CA ALA A 10 -31.68 4.81 -3.24
C ALA A 10 -30.42 5.54 -2.75
N LYS A 11 -30.40 6.87 -2.94
CA LYS A 11 -29.28 7.70 -2.50
C LYS A 11 -29.21 7.74 -0.97
N SER A 12 -28.00 7.93 -0.45
CA SER A 12 -27.78 8.14 0.98
C SER A 12 -27.00 9.43 1.24
N HIS A 13 -27.32 10.08 2.35
CA HIS A 13 -26.67 11.30 2.83
C HIS A 13 -25.66 11.00 3.91
N SER A 14 -24.45 11.56 3.79
CA SER A 14 -23.45 11.53 4.86
C SER A 14 -23.86 12.45 6.02
N ARG A 15 -23.97 11.92 7.23
CA ARG A 15 -24.31 12.69 8.44
C ARG A 15 -23.10 13.10 9.24
N THR A 16 -22.23 12.16 9.54
CA THR A 16 -21.04 12.39 10.34
C THR A 16 -19.86 11.64 9.75
N SER A 17 -18.67 12.19 9.95
CA SER A 17 -17.45 11.52 9.56
C SER A 17 -16.39 11.66 10.64
N ARG A 18 -15.68 10.59 10.93
CA ARG A 18 -14.56 10.57 11.89
C ARG A 18 -13.31 10.02 11.21
N PHE A 19 -12.17 10.61 11.54
CA PHE A 19 -10.89 10.04 11.12
C PHE A 19 -10.55 8.85 12.01
N VAL A 20 -10.19 7.73 11.38
CA VAL A 20 -9.69 6.54 12.07
C VAL A 20 -8.16 6.48 11.95
N SER A 21 -7.63 6.86 10.80
CA SER A 21 -6.20 7.05 10.55
C SER A 21 -5.99 8.20 9.55
N ASP A 22 -4.74 8.58 9.30
CA ASP A 22 -4.43 9.62 8.29
C ASP A 22 -4.93 9.26 6.87
N LEU A 23 -5.15 7.97 6.60
CA LEU A 23 -5.59 7.47 5.30
C LEU A 23 -7.06 7.02 5.26
N VAL A 24 -7.66 6.74 6.42
CA VAL A 24 -8.99 6.12 6.54
C VAL A 24 -9.94 6.98 7.37
N ARG A 25 -11.13 7.18 6.84
CA ARG A 25 -12.22 7.92 7.47
C ARG A 25 -13.48 7.06 7.49
N ASP A 26 -14.08 6.92 8.67
CA ASP A 26 -15.41 6.35 8.80
C ASP A 26 -16.45 7.44 8.53
N VAL A 27 -17.47 7.11 7.74
CA VAL A 27 -18.57 8.02 7.40
C VAL A 27 -19.89 7.30 7.64
N VAL A 28 -20.77 7.95 8.40
CA VAL A 28 -22.13 7.45 8.63
C VAL A 28 -23.04 8.00 7.54
N PHE A 29 -23.76 7.09 6.88
CA PHE A 29 -24.73 7.36 5.83
C PHE A 29 -26.14 7.03 6.30
N VAL A 30 -27.10 7.85 5.88
CA VAL A 30 -28.54 7.65 6.10
C VAL A 30 -29.24 7.65 4.75
N CYS A 31 -30.02 6.61 4.49
CA CYS A 31 -30.83 6.48 3.28
C CYS A 31 -31.84 7.63 3.15
N THR A 32 -32.07 8.12 1.94
CA THR A 32 -33.08 9.15 1.66
C THR A 32 -34.50 8.61 1.64
N ASP A 33 -34.64 7.32 1.29
CA ASP A 33 -35.93 6.66 1.22
C ASP A 33 -36.43 6.34 2.64
N ILE A 34 -37.62 6.86 2.97
CA ILE A 34 -38.22 6.80 4.31
C ILE A 34 -38.65 5.37 4.64
N GLU A 35 -39.15 4.63 3.65
CA GLU A 35 -39.54 3.23 3.81
C GLU A 35 -38.33 2.34 4.12
N CYS A 36 -37.17 2.67 3.53
CA CYS A 36 -35.93 1.95 3.81
C CYS A 36 -35.29 2.37 5.14
N GLY A 37 -35.18 3.67 5.41
CA GLY A 37 -34.64 4.23 6.67
C GLY A 37 -33.21 3.80 7.05
N HIS A 38 -32.52 3.07 6.18
CA HIS A 38 -31.28 2.39 6.55
C HIS A 38 -30.16 3.37 6.89
N THR A 39 -29.50 3.14 8.02
CA THR A 39 -28.35 3.92 8.50
C THR A 39 -27.17 3.00 8.67
N PHE A 40 -26.05 3.33 8.05
CA PHE A 40 -24.87 2.46 8.00
C PHE A 40 -23.57 3.25 8.02
N LEU A 41 -22.49 2.57 8.38
CA LEU A 41 -21.15 3.12 8.41
C LEU A 41 -20.35 2.58 7.23
N ALA A 42 -19.69 3.46 6.50
CA ALA A 42 -18.79 3.11 5.40
C ALA A 42 -17.42 3.72 5.61
N GLN A 43 -16.38 3.00 5.22
CA GLN A 43 -15.00 3.46 5.30
C GLN A 43 -14.55 4.06 3.97
N LEU A 44 -14.06 5.29 4.01
CA LEU A 44 -13.38 5.93 2.90
C LEU A 44 -11.88 5.87 3.13
N ALA A 45 -11.17 5.17 2.25
CA ALA A 45 -9.72 4.99 2.34
C ALA A 45 -9.01 5.56 1.10
N ALA A 46 -7.91 6.28 1.30
CA ALA A 46 -7.00 6.65 0.22
C ALA A 46 -6.06 5.46 -0.08
N VAL A 47 -6.29 4.78 -1.21
CA VAL A 47 -5.62 3.50 -1.54
C VAL A 47 -4.35 3.69 -2.37
N ARG A 48 -4.39 4.58 -3.36
CA ARG A 48 -3.29 4.78 -4.32
C ARG A 48 -3.25 6.19 -4.87
N THR A 49 -2.05 6.62 -5.21
CA THR A 49 -1.79 7.91 -5.83
C THR A 49 -1.98 7.83 -7.35
N ILE A 50 -2.98 8.54 -7.87
CA ILE A 50 -3.19 8.69 -9.31
C ILE A 50 -2.24 9.76 -9.86
N SER A 51 -2.17 10.90 -9.18
CA SER A 51 -1.22 11.99 -9.44
C SER A 51 -0.50 12.34 -8.14
N PRO A 52 0.85 12.50 -8.14
CA PRO A 52 1.57 12.86 -6.92
C PRO A 52 1.15 14.23 -6.40
N SER A 53 1.14 14.39 -5.08
CA SER A 53 0.90 15.68 -4.43
C SER A 53 2.11 16.60 -4.64
N SER A 54 1.87 17.89 -4.86
CA SER A 54 2.92 18.93 -4.87
C SER A 54 3.47 19.26 -3.48
N LYS A 55 2.82 18.75 -2.41
CA LYS A 55 3.23 18.92 -1.01
C LYS A 55 3.08 17.57 -0.28
N PRO A 56 4.05 16.64 -0.41
CA PRO A 56 4.01 15.37 0.30
C PRO A 56 4.21 15.59 1.81
N ARG A 57 3.49 14.81 2.63
CA ARG A 57 3.65 14.79 4.09
C ARG A 57 4.50 13.58 4.49
N GLU A 58 5.44 13.78 5.41
CA GLU A 58 6.25 12.70 5.97
C GLU A 58 5.36 11.68 6.71
N GLY A 59 5.73 10.39 6.62
CA GLY A 59 4.99 9.30 7.26
C GLY A 59 3.77 8.76 6.50
N ILE A 60 3.36 9.41 5.40
CA ILE A 60 2.25 8.95 4.55
C ILE A 60 2.79 8.42 3.22
N PHE A 61 2.70 7.10 3.02
CA PHE A 61 3.11 6.46 1.78
C PHE A 61 1.94 5.75 1.09
N LEU A 62 1.57 6.22 -0.10
CA LEU A 62 0.58 5.55 -0.95
C LEU A 62 1.26 5.04 -2.23
N PRO A 63 0.98 3.80 -2.65
CA PRO A 63 1.50 3.28 -3.90
C PRO A 63 0.97 4.09 -5.09
N MET A 64 1.83 4.32 -6.08
CA MET A 64 1.41 4.93 -7.35
C MET A 64 0.53 3.97 -8.16
N SER A 65 -0.41 4.50 -8.96
CA SER A 65 -1.19 3.68 -9.89
C SER A 65 -0.29 3.01 -10.94
N ALA A 66 -0.62 1.79 -11.35
CA ALA A 66 0.21 1.00 -12.29
C ALA A 66 0.48 1.72 -13.62
N LEU A 67 -0.49 2.45 -14.15
CA LEU A 67 -0.33 3.26 -15.36
C LEU A 67 0.73 4.35 -15.16
N LYS A 68 0.64 5.07 -14.03
CA LYS A 68 1.59 6.13 -13.71
C LYS A 68 2.98 5.57 -13.39
N GLN A 69 3.07 4.41 -12.76
CA GLN A 69 4.35 3.70 -12.53
C GLN A 69 5.04 3.36 -13.87
N LYS A 70 4.29 2.84 -14.86
CA LYS A 70 4.82 2.57 -16.21
C LYS A 70 5.30 3.85 -16.89
N MET A 71 4.54 4.93 -16.79
CA MET A 71 4.92 6.22 -17.37
C MET A 71 6.17 6.80 -16.69
N ILE A 72 6.24 6.79 -15.36
CA ILE A 72 7.44 7.24 -14.63
C ILE A 72 8.65 6.40 -15.03
N ARG A 73 8.51 5.07 -15.09
CA ARG A 73 9.56 4.18 -15.57
C ARG A 73 10.04 4.59 -16.96
N ASN A 74 9.12 4.80 -17.90
CA ASN A 74 9.46 5.20 -19.27
C ASN A 74 10.11 6.58 -19.33
N GLN A 75 9.63 7.56 -18.56
CA GLN A 75 10.22 8.90 -18.49
C GLN A 75 11.63 8.88 -17.92
N VAL A 76 11.88 8.09 -16.87
CA VAL A 76 13.23 7.91 -16.31
C VAL A 76 14.17 7.27 -17.33
N SER A 77 13.69 6.32 -18.13
CA SER A 77 14.48 5.71 -19.21
C SER A 77 14.82 6.69 -20.33
N LEU A 78 13.95 7.67 -20.60
CA LEU A 78 14.13 8.67 -21.66
C LEU A 78 15.03 9.84 -21.24
N ASN A 79 15.04 10.21 -19.96
CA ASN A 79 15.92 11.27 -19.43
C ASN A 79 17.39 10.83 -19.28
N LYS A 80 17.81 9.75 -19.94
CA LYS A 80 19.14 9.14 -19.80
C LYS A 80 20.19 9.68 -20.77
N GLN A 81 19.98 10.87 -21.32
CA GLN A 81 20.89 11.46 -22.32
C GLN A 81 21.51 12.72 -21.70
N ASP A 82 22.80 12.59 -21.39
CA ASP A 82 23.78 13.67 -21.22
C ASP A 82 23.83 14.38 -19.84
N GLY A 83 24.74 13.91 -18.98
CA GLY A 83 25.53 14.79 -18.10
C GLY A 83 24.89 15.41 -16.85
N GLY A 84 23.66 15.06 -16.46
CA GLY A 84 23.07 15.56 -15.20
C GLY A 84 23.68 14.92 -13.95
N ALA A 85 23.96 15.73 -12.92
CA ALA A 85 24.73 15.46 -11.69
C ALA A 85 24.47 14.14 -10.91
N TYR A 86 23.45 13.35 -11.25
CA TYR A 86 23.22 12.02 -10.67
C TYR A 86 24.14 10.93 -11.25
N SER A 87 24.87 11.19 -12.36
CA SER A 87 25.83 10.23 -12.94
C SER A 87 27.15 10.13 -12.16
N MET A 88 27.53 11.15 -11.37
CA MET A 88 28.78 11.18 -10.62
C MET A 88 28.78 10.25 -9.39
N VAL A 89 27.60 9.88 -8.88
CA VAL A 89 27.51 9.01 -7.69
C VAL A 89 27.70 7.52 -8.04
N LEU A 90 27.47 7.13 -9.30
CA LEU A 90 27.60 5.73 -9.73
C LEU A 90 28.95 5.40 -10.40
N CYS A 91 29.81 6.39 -10.67
CA CYS A 91 31.11 6.13 -11.27
C CYS A 91 32.14 5.56 -10.27
N LYS A 92 31.98 5.78 -8.96
CA LYS A 92 32.83 5.13 -7.93
C LYS A 92 32.56 3.63 -7.73
N SER A 93 31.42 3.11 -8.18
CA SER A 93 31.16 1.66 -8.13
C SER A 93 31.80 0.89 -9.30
N ALA A 94 32.26 1.57 -10.35
CA ALA A 94 32.84 0.92 -11.52
C ALA A 94 34.34 0.58 -11.38
N GLU A 95 35.03 1.18 -10.39
CA GLU A 95 36.43 0.86 -10.07
C GLU A 95 36.60 -0.28 -9.07
N TYR A 96 35.54 -0.77 -8.42
CA TYR A 96 35.59 -2.02 -7.64
C TYR A 96 35.50 -3.23 -8.59
N LYS A 97 36.42 -3.30 -9.55
CA LYS A 97 36.69 -4.50 -10.32
C LYS A 97 37.33 -5.54 -9.38
N LYS A 98 36.79 -6.76 -9.45
CA LYS A 98 37.61 -7.98 -9.51
C LYS A 98 38.29 -8.39 -8.19
N SER A 99 37.51 -8.95 -7.28
CA SER A 99 37.98 -10.11 -6.52
C SER A 99 36.90 -11.20 -6.60
N GLU A 100 37.21 -12.25 -7.35
CA GLU A 100 36.41 -13.46 -7.43
C GLU A 100 36.22 -14.06 -6.04
N SER A 101 34.99 -14.06 -5.54
CA SER A 101 34.53 -15.13 -4.67
C SER A 101 33.02 -15.28 -4.87
N LYS A 102 32.66 -16.45 -5.39
CA LYS A 102 31.29 -16.93 -5.54
C LYS A 102 30.54 -16.70 -4.22
N PRO A 103 29.44 -15.92 -4.15
CA PRO A 103 28.67 -15.83 -2.93
C PRO A 103 28.10 -17.23 -2.64
N LYS A 104 28.54 -17.85 -1.55
CA LYS A 104 27.94 -19.08 -1.05
C LYS A 104 26.48 -18.76 -0.74
N ALA A 105 25.56 -19.49 -1.37
CA ALA A 105 24.19 -19.53 -0.90
C ALA A 105 24.21 -20.25 0.46
N HIS A 106 24.10 -19.49 1.53
CA HIS A 106 23.75 -20.03 2.84
C HIS A 106 22.99 -18.98 3.62
N PHE A 107 21.69 -18.93 3.39
CA PHE A 107 20.76 -18.60 4.45
C PHE A 107 19.66 -19.64 4.37
N GLU A 108 19.90 -20.76 5.03
CA GLU A 108 18.84 -21.72 5.32
C GLU A 108 17.77 -20.98 6.10
N ILE A 109 16.53 -21.05 5.62
CA ILE A 109 15.36 -20.65 6.38
C ILE A 109 15.31 -21.61 7.57
N PRO A 110 15.49 -21.16 8.83
CA PRO A 110 15.23 -22.04 9.96
C PRO A 110 13.73 -22.32 9.96
N ALA A 111 13.37 -23.48 9.43
CA ALA A 111 12.11 -24.09 9.77
C ALA A 111 12.11 -24.33 11.28
N GLN A 112 11.03 -23.87 11.93
CA GLN A 112 10.63 -24.16 13.31
C GLN A 112 11.17 -23.19 14.37
N ASP A 113 10.43 -22.09 14.54
CA ASP A 113 10.37 -21.39 15.83
C ASP A 113 9.96 -22.39 16.94
N PRO A 114 10.65 -22.42 18.09
CA PRO A 114 10.34 -23.35 19.19
C PRO A 114 8.95 -23.11 19.81
N ILE A 115 8.31 -21.97 19.51
CA ILE A 115 6.96 -21.63 19.99
C ILE A 115 5.88 -22.47 19.29
N ILE A 116 6.05 -22.77 18.00
CA ILE A 116 5.03 -23.52 17.22
C ILE A 116 5.08 -25.03 17.52
N LYS A 117 6.25 -25.57 17.88
CA LYS A 117 6.38 -26.98 18.29
C LYS A 117 5.74 -27.31 19.64
N ALA A 118 5.47 -26.31 20.48
CA ALA A 118 4.77 -26.49 21.76
C ALA A 118 3.25 -26.65 21.61
N LEU A 119 2.67 -26.25 20.48
CA LEU A 119 1.22 -26.25 20.25
C LEU A 119 0.70 -27.49 19.50
N HIS A 120 1.59 -28.32 18.96
CA HIS A 120 1.22 -29.51 18.18
C HIS A 120 1.74 -30.85 18.77
N GLY A 121 1.95 -30.91 20.09
CA GLY A 121 2.08 -32.18 20.80
C GLY A 121 0.72 -32.88 20.86
N ALA A 122 0.59 -33.98 20.12
CA ALA A 122 -0.60 -34.80 19.95
C ALA A 122 -1.05 -35.50 21.27
N PRO A 123 -2.23 -36.17 21.28
CA PRO A 123 -3.01 -36.51 22.47
C PRO A 123 -2.41 -37.69 23.27
N ALA A 124 -2.51 -37.61 24.60
CA ALA A 124 -2.31 -38.77 25.46
C ALA A 124 -3.56 -39.65 25.40
N ALA A 125 -3.34 -40.90 24.99
CA ALA A 125 -4.27 -42.00 25.08
C ALA A 125 -4.71 -42.24 26.54
N SER A 126 -6.01 -42.47 26.72
CA SER A 126 -6.61 -43.37 27.71
C SER A 126 -8.05 -43.65 27.31
#